data_AF-A0A3R7EZS8-F1
#
_entry.id   AF-A0A3R7EZS8-F1
#
_cell.length_a   1.000
_cell.length_b   1.000
_cell.length_c   1.000
_cell.angle_alpha   90.00
_cell.angle_beta   90.00
_cell.angle_gamma   90.00
#
_symmetry.space_group_name_H-M   'P 1'
#
loop_
_entity.id
_entity.type
_entity.pdbx_description
1 polymer ?
#
loop_
_entity_poly.entity_id
_entity_poly.type
_entity_poly.pdbx_seq_one_letter_code
_entity_poly.pdbx_strand_id
1 'polypeptide(L)'
;MEVKDVSEKKVVSRKVAIALGIICVILAVGLVGAVTNYTSVINRKCSQIQTLTNQKNQLQTWLNGNKTLLNQIKTWLQGNITYYESQIASLNSQITNLQNQKTRLQIWLDGNKTLLNQTQQWLQENITYYESQITSLNVQIQDLQAEYNQYVTAYQSLRDEVNQRWNQIDVEHFITPQDPAVHDIVYSITGGWSNPSDWDEYWTDVKAMYDWVVNNVEYRYDGLYPILPDTPYGNLDFWDEMWQFPNETLSLRKGDCEDMAILLCSMIRCYSNEQYWAEVIIIYSSTSGHAAVQIPVEGGELVILDPAGNYYTHDFWGDISPTDVSQEINNWLNYWKPKMGNDVYVNRIFSDYIDETFSSTNEYISWMYSR
;
A
#
# COMPACT_ATOMS: atom_id res chain seq x y z
N MET A 1 87.17 162.78 -44.00
CA MET A 1 88.19 162.31 -44.96
C MET A 1 87.84 160.87 -45.25
N GLU A 2 87.14 160.53 -46.34
CA GLU A 2 87.50 160.72 -47.77
C GLU A 2 88.89 160.15 -48.10
N VAL A 3 88.96 159.52 -49.28
CA VAL A 3 90.09 159.07 -50.12
C VAL A 3 89.99 157.55 -50.37
N LYS A 4 89.46 157.08 -51.51
CA LYS A 4 90.03 157.08 -52.88
C LYS A 4 91.38 156.38 -52.98
N ASP A 5 91.41 155.20 -53.60
CA ASP A 5 92.22 154.84 -54.78
C ASP A 5 92.22 153.31 -54.89
N VAL A 6 91.75 152.65 -55.95
CA VAL A 6 92.02 152.69 -57.39
C VAL A 6 92.63 151.33 -57.77
N SER A 7 92.00 150.73 -58.79
CA SER A 7 92.45 149.69 -59.73
C SER A 7 92.86 148.32 -59.13
N GLU A 8 92.61 147.18 -59.78
CA GLU A 8 92.57 146.88 -61.20
C GLU A 8 91.50 145.82 -61.50
N LYS A 9 90.63 146.10 -62.49
CA LYS A 9 89.84 145.09 -63.18
C LYS A 9 90.77 144.19 -63.99
N LYS A 10 91.14 143.03 -63.44
CA LYS A 10 91.80 141.97 -64.21
C LYS A 10 90.76 141.35 -65.13
N VAL A 11 90.87 141.67 -66.42
CA VAL A 11 90.12 141.05 -67.51
C VAL A 11 90.38 139.55 -67.46
N VAL A 12 89.40 138.81 -66.96
CA VAL A 12 89.34 137.36 -67.09
C VAL A 12 89.11 137.08 -68.57
N SER A 13 90.14 136.55 -69.24
CA SER A 13 90.10 136.23 -70.67
C SER A 13 88.84 135.42 -71.01
N ARG A 14 88.32 135.58 -72.24
CA ARG A 14 87.16 134.84 -72.78
C ARG A 14 87.22 133.32 -72.47
N LYS A 15 88.42 132.75 -72.30
CA LYS A 15 88.64 131.34 -71.94
C LYS A 15 88.21 130.96 -70.52
N VAL A 16 88.29 131.86 -69.53
CA VAL A 16 87.98 131.55 -68.12
C VAL A 16 86.50 131.76 -67.80
N ALA A 17 85.82 132.72 -68.45
CA ALA A 17 84.36 132.82 -68.39
C ALA A 17 83.67 131.60 -69.05
N ILE A 18 84.24 131.10 -70.14
CA ILE A 18 83.82 129.83 -70.76
C ILE A 18 84.11 128.65 -69.82
N ALA A 19 85.26 128.61 -69.15
CA ALA A 19 85.59 127.55 -68.20
C ALA A 19 84.67 127.53 -66.96
N LEU A 20 84.34 128.70 -66.39
CA LEU A 20 83.39 128.80 -65.27
C LEU A 20 81.95 128.47 -65.70
N GLY A 21 81.54 128.87 -66.91
CA GLY A 21 80.26 128.44 -67.48
C GLY A 21 80.19 126.92 -67.67
N ILE A 22 81.26 126.30 -68.16
CA ILE A 22 81.37 124.83 -68.29
C ILE A 22 81.36 124.16 -66.92
N ILE A 23 82.07 124.69 -65.92
CA ILE A 23 82.07 124.14 -64.56
C ILE A 23 80.70 124.27 -63.88
N CYS A 24 80.01 125.40 -64.03
CA CYS A 24 78.65 125.56 -63.52
C CYS A 24 77.67 124.61 -64.22
N VAL A 25 77.84 124.35 -65.51
CA VAL A 25 77.04 123.35 -66.24
C VAL A 25 77.39 121.93 -65.77
N ILE A 26 78.66 121.58 -65.57
CA ILE A 26 79.08 120.26 -65.06
C ILE A 26 78.57 120.04 -63.63
N LEU A 27 78.64 121.05 -62.76
CA LEU A 27 78.12 120.99 -61.40
C LEU A 27 76.59 120.94 -61.39
N ALA A 28 75.91 121.68 -62.27
CA ALA A 28 74.45 121.61 -62.40
C ALA A 28 74.01 120.24 -62.93
N VAL A 29 74.70 119.69 -63.94
CA VAL A 29 74.45 118.34 -64.47
C VAL A 29 74.77 117.27 -63.43
N GLY A 30 75.86 117.42 -62.67
CA GLY A 30 76.22 116.54 -61.56
C GLY A 30 75.22 116.60 -60.40
N LEU A 31 74.70 117.78 -60.08
CA LEU A 31 73.66 117.98 -59.07
C LEU A 31 72.33 117.38 -59.54
N VAL A 32 71.92 117.61 -60.80
CA VAL A 32 70.73 116.99 -61.39
C VAL A 32 70.86 115.47 -61.44
N GLY A 33 72.04 114.94 -61.76
CA GLY A 33 72.36 113.51 -61.72
C GLY A 33 72.32 112.92 -60.30
N ALA A 34 72.82 113.64 -59.30
CA ALA A 34 72.76 113.25 -57.90
C ALA A 34 71.32 113.26 -57.39
N VAL A 35 70.56 114.33 -57.67
CA VAL A 35 69.14 114.45 -57.32
C VAL A 35 68.35 113.32 -57.97
N THR A 36 68.51 113.06 -59.27
CA THR A 36 67.80 111.96 -59.95
C THR A 36 68.17 110.58 -59.41
N ASN A 37 69.44 110.32 -59.07
CA ASN A 37 69.88 109.07 -58.45
C ASN A 37 69.33 108.91 -57.02
N TYR A 38 69.45 109.93 -56.17
CA TYR A 38 68.90 109.89 -54.82
C TYR A 38 67.37 109.82 -54.81
N THR A 39 66.68 110.51 -55.73
CA THR A 39 65.23 110.36 -55.94
C THR A 39 64.89 108.92 -56.35
N SER A 40 65.67 108.30 -57.23
CA SER A 40 65.49 106.88 -57.60
C SER A 40 65.70 105.93 -56.40
N VAL A 41 66.74 106.15 -55.60
CA VAL A 41 67.02 105.37 -54.37
C VAL A 41 65.92 105.56 -53.33
N ILE A 42 65.47 106.79 -53.11
CA ILE A 42 64.37 107.13 -52.20
C ILE A 42 63.09 106.46 -52.68
N ASN A 43 62.76 106.53 -53.97
CA ASN A 43 61.58 105.88 -54.52
C ASN A 43 61.64 104.35 -54.36
N ARG A 44 62.80 103.74 -54.60
CA ARG A 44 63.01 102.29 -54.36
C ARG A 44 62.88 101.93 -52.88
N LYS A 45 63.42 102.74 -51.97
CA LYS A 45 63.31 102.53 -50.53
C LYS A 45 61.90 102.77 -50.00
N CYS A 46 61.20 103.79 -50.49
CA CYS A 46 59.78 104.04 -50.22
C CYS A 46 58.92 102.88 -50.70
N SER A 47 59.18 102.35 -51.91
CA SER A 47 58.52 101.15 -52.42
C SER A 47 58.81 99.92 -51.55
N GLN A 48 60.07 99.72 -51.13
CA GLN A 48 60.45 98.62 -50.24
C GLN A 48 59.78 98.72 -48.85
N ILE A 49 59.70 99.94 -48.28
CA ILE A 49 59.00 100.21 -47.02
C ILE A 49 57.51 99.94 -47.16
N GLN A 50 56.90 100.33 -48.29
CA GLN A 50 55.50 100.05 -48.57
C GLN A 50 55.24 98.54 -48.69
N THR A 51 56.11 97.80 -49.40
CA THR A 51 56.02 96.33 -49.49
C THR A 51 56.16 95.65 -48.12
N LEU A 52 57.15 96.03 -47.31
CA LEU A 52 57.35 95.46 -45.97
C LEU A 52 56.19 95.82 -45.03
N THR A 53 55.64 97.03 -45.13
CA THR A 53 54.45 97.45 -44.37
C THR A 53 53.25 96.59 -44.75
N ASN A 54 53.05 96.35 -46.04
CA ASN A 54 51.99 95.46 -46.53
C ASN A 54 52.19 94.02 -46.04
N GLN A 55 53.41 93.48 -46.11
CA GLN A 55 53.73 92.15 -45.59
C GLN A 55 53.51 92.05 -44.07
N LYS A 56 53.92 93.06 -43.30
CA LYS A 56 53.68 93.14 -41.85
C LYS A 56 52.18 93.13 -41.54
N ASN A 57 51.39 93.90 -42.28
CA ASN A 57 49.94 93.95 -42.10
C ASN A 57 49.29 92.60 -42.45
N GLN A 58 49.75 91.93 -43.52
CA GLN A 58 49.29 90.58 -43.89
C GLN A 58 49.60 89.55 -42.79
N LEU A 59 50.83 89.55 -42.25
CA LEU A 59 51.24 88.67 -41.16
C LEU A 59 50.46 88.96 -39.87
N GLN A 60 50.18 90.22 -39.57
CA GLN A 60 49.37 90.59 -38.40
C GLN A 60 47.93 90.08 -38.54
N THR A 61 47.33 90.23 -39.73
CA THR A 61 45.99 89.68 -40.02
C THR A 61 45.98 88.15 -39.91
N TRP A 62 46.99 87.47 -40.46
CA TRP A 62 47.12 86.02 -40.36
C TRP A 62 47.29 85.54 -38.92
N LEU A 63 48.17 86.19 -38.14
CA LEU A 63 48.38 85.87 -36.73
C LEU A 63 47.10 86.07 -35.90
N ASN A 64 46.36 87.15 -36.16
CA ASN A 64 45.07 87.40 -35.51
C ASN A 64 44.05 86.32 -35.88
N GLY A 65 44.00 85.91 -37.16
CA GLY A 65 43.17 84.79 -37.63
C GLY A 65 43.49 83.49 -36.91
N ASN A 66 44.77 83.15 -36.78
CA ASN A 66 45.21 81.95 -36.05
C ASN A 66 44.89 82.01 -34.56
N LYS A 67 45.04 83.17 -33.90
CA LYS A 67 44.63 83.35 -32.50
C LYS A 67 43.13 83.12 -32.33
N THR A 68 42.32 83.64 -33.26
CA THR A 68 40.86 83.42 -33.26
C THR A 68 40.54 81.94 -33.44
N LEU A 69 41.17 81.26 -34.42
CA LEU A 69 40.99 79.82 -34.64
C LEU A 69 41.39 79.00 -33.41
N LEU A 70 42.53 79.31 -32.79
CA LEU A 70 42.97 78.65 -31.56
C LEU A 70 41.96 78.81 -30.43
N ASN A 71 41.41 80.02 -30.25
CA ASN A 71 40.38 80.28 -29.24
C ASN A 71 39.08 79.51 -29.53
N GLN A 72 38.66 79.44 -30.80
CA GLN A 72 37.49 78.66 -31.21
C GLN A 72 37.68 77.17 -30.91
N ILE A 73 38.85 76.61 -31.26
CA ILE A 73 39.20 75.22 -30.96
C ILE A 73 39.19 74.98 -29.44
N LYS A 74 39.77 75.89 -28.65
CA LYS A 74 39.80 75.77 -27.19
C LYS A 74 38.39 75.75 -26.60
N THR A 75 37.51 76.64 -27.04
CA THR A 75 36.11 76.69 -26.58
C THR A 75 35.35 75.42 -26.99
N TRP A 76 35.53 74.95 -28.22
CA TRP A 76 34.90 73.71 -28.71
C TRP A 76 35.37 72.49 -27.90
N LEU A 77 36.68 72.36 -27.65
CA LEU A 77 37.24 71.30 -26.82
C LEU A 77 36.70 71.36 -25.39
N GLN A 78 36.59 72.56 -24.80
CA GLN A 78 36.01 72.72 -23.45
C GLN A 78 34.54 72.29 -23.42
N GLY A 79 33.75 72.64 -24.44
CA GLY A 79 32.36 72.20 -24.55
C GLY A 79 32.24 70.68 -24.64
N ASN A 80 33.12 70.03 -25.42
CA ASN A 80 33.17 68.57 -25.49
C ASN A 80 33.58 67.93 -24.16
N ILE A 81 34.58 68.49 -23.46
CA ILE A 81 34.98 68.02 -22.12
C ILE A 81 33.78 68.05 -21.19
N THR A 82 33.09 69.18 -21.08
CA THR A 82 31.91 69.31 -20.23
C THR A 82 30.77 68.38 -20.65
N TYR A 83 30.57 68.17 -21.95
CA TYR A 83 29.60 67.21 -22.47
C TYR A 83 29.94 65.79 -22.00
N TYR A 84 31.18 65.33 -22.20
CA TYR A 84 31.59 63.98 -21.78
C TYR A 84 31.62 63.80 -20.27
N GLU A 85 31.99 64.83 -19.50
CA GLU A 85 31.90 64.82 -18.02
C GLU A 85 30.46 64.60 -17.55
N SER A 86 29.48 65.26 -18.18
CA SER A 86 28.06 65.07 -17.85
C SER A 86 27.57 63.65 -18.19
N GLN A 87 28.02 63.09 -19.30
CA GLN A 87 27.70 61.71 -19.70
C GLN A 87 28.30 60.70 -18.72
N ILE A 88 29.55 60.90 -18.28
CA ILE A 88 30.19 60.07 -17.25
C ILE A 88 29.41 60.12 -15.93
N ALA A 89 29.01 61.31 -15.50
CA ALA A 89 28.22 61.46 -14.28
C ALA A 89 26.87 60.72 -14.35
N SER A 90 26.17 60.83 -15.49
CA SER A 90 24.91 60.11 -15.73
C SER A 90 25.10 58.60 -15.71
N LEU A 91 26.13 58.08 -16.41
CA LEU A 91 26.44 56.65 -16.42
C LEU A 91 26.82 56.13 -15.04
N ASN A 92 27.59 56.88 -14.25
CA ASN A 92 27.94 56.49 -12.88
C ASN A 92 26.71 56.40 -11.96
N SER A 93 25.74 57.30 -12.13
CA SER A 93 24.45 57.23 -11.41
C SER A 93 23.65 55.98 -11.80
N GLN A 94 23.60 55.66 -13.10
CA GLN A 94 22.94 54.45 -13.59
C GLN A 94 23.61 53.18 -13.06
N ILE A 95 24.95 53.13 -13.05
CA ILE A 95 25.72 52.01 -12.49
C ILE A 95 25.38 51.82 -11.01
N THR A 96 25.35 52.91 -10.23
CA THR A 96 25.00 52.85 -8.80
C THR A 96 23.58 52.33 -8.59
N ASN A 97 22.62 52.78 -9.40
CA ASN A 97 21.23 52.32 -9.32
C ASN A 97 21.13 50.82 -9.64
N LEU A 98 21.76 50.37 -10.72
CA LEU A 98 21.79 48.96 -11.11
C LEU A 98 22.47 48.08 -10.05
N GLN A 99 23.55 48.56 -9.41
CA GLN A 99 24.20 47.85 -8.31
C GLN A 99 23.27 47.69 -7.10
N ASN A 100 22.50 48.74 -6.76
CA ASN A 100 21.51 48.67 -5.69
C ASN A 100 20.37 47.71 -6.02
N GLN A 101 19.86 47.73 -7.25
CA GLN A 101 18.84 46.79 -7.72
C GLN A 101 19.34 45.34 -7.65
N LYS A 102 20.56 45.10 -8.13
CA LYS A 102 21.21 43.78 -8.07
C LYS A 102 21.32 43.27 -6.64
N THR A 103 21.72 44.14 -5.70
CA THR A 103 21.84 43.77 -4.28
C THR A 103 20.49 43.40 -3.67
N ARG A 104 19.43 44.16 -3.98
CA ARG A 104 18.07 43.86 -3.51
C ARG A 104 17.53 42.53 -4.06
N LEU A 105 17.75 42.28 -5.34
CA LEU A 105 17.35 41.02 -5.99
C LEU A 105 18.10 39.83 -5.39
N GLN A 106 19.39 40.00 -5.08
CA GLN A 106 20.18 38.94 -4.43
C GLN A 106 19.63 38.59 -3.05
N ILE A 107 19.35 39.59 -2.20
CA ILE A 107 18.78 39.37 -0.86
C ILE A 107 17.40 38.67 -0.97
N TRP A 108 16.54 39.13 -1.88
CA TRP A 108 15.23 38.53 -2.10
C TRP A 108 15.33 37.07 -2.56
N LEU A 109 16.25 36.79 -3.49
CA LEU A 109 16.50 35.44 -4.00
C LEU A 109 17.00 34.50 -2.89
N ASP A 110 17.93 34.97 -2.06
CA ASP A 110 18.49 34.16 -0.97
C ASP A 110 17.45 33.90 0.14
N GLY A 111 16.58 34.87 0.41
CA GLY A 111 15.43 34.68 1.30
C GLY A 111 14.45 33.63 0.78
N ASN A 112 14.08 33.70 -0.50
CA ASN A 112 13.19 32.70 -1.11
C ASN A 112 13.81 31.30 -1.13
N LYS A 113 15.11 31.17 -1.41
CA LYS A 113 15.80 29.87 -1.32
C LYS A 113 15.74 29.30 0.10
N THR A 114 15.93 30.15 1.11
CA THR A 114 15.85 29.73 2.51
C THR A 114 14.45 29.24 2.87
N LEU A 115 13.41 29.99 2.49
CA LEU A 115 12.01 29.60 2.73
C LEU A 115 11.66 28.30 2.00
N LEU A 116 12.12 28.14 0.75
CA LEU A 116 11.92 26.91 -0.03
C LEU A 116 12.54 25.71 0.69
N ASN A 117 13.79 25.82 1.14
CA ASN A 117 14.47 24.75 1.86
C ASN A 117 13.75 24.38 3.18
N GLN A 118 13.30 25.38 3.95
CA GLN A 118 12.54 25.15 5.18
C GLN A 118 11.21 24.44 4.90
N THR A 119 10.50 24.86 3.85
CA THR A 119 9.24 24.24 3.44
C THR A 119 9.45 22.80 2.98
N GLN A 120 10.52 22.54 2.22
CA GLN A 120 10.88 21.18 1.79
C GLN A 120 11.19 20.28 2.98
N GLN A 121 11.95 20.77 3.96
CA GLN A 121 12.25 20.01 5.16
C GLN A 121 10.97 19.69 5.97
N TRP A 122 10.13 20.69 6.20
CA TRP A 122 8.87 20.49 6.91
C TRP A 122 7.94 19.49 6.21
N LEU A 123 7.84 19.56 4.88
CA LEU A 123 7.07 18.59 4.09
C LEU A 123 7.66 17.18 4.22
N GLN A 124 8.99 17.05 4.18
CA GLN A 124 9.66 15.76 4.33
C GLN A 124 9.42 15.12 5.70
N GLU A 125 9.47 15.92 6.77
CA GLU A 125 9.18 15.46 8.13
C GLU A 125 7.73 14.98 8.27
N ASN A 126 6.77 15.69 7.67
CA ASN A 126 5.37 15.26 7.65
C ASN A 126 5.18 13.97 6.85
N ILE A 127 5.83 13.84 5.69
CA ILE A 127 5.77 12.61 4.88
C ILE A 127 6.23 11.43 5.74
N THR A 128 7.40 11.53 6.37
CA THR A 128 7.94 10.48 7.23
C THR A 128 7.02 10.18 8.42
N TYR A 129 6.41 11.21 9.02
CA TYR A 129 5.43 11.01 10.09
C TYR A 129 4.23 10.18 9.60
N TYR A 130 3.59 10.58 8.50
CA TYR A 130 2.41 9.88 8.01
C TYR A 130 2.74 8.48 7.46
N GLU A 131 3.90 8.27 6.86
CA GLU A 131 4.39 6.93 6.48
C GLU A 131 4.50 6.00 7.69
N SER A 132 4.99 6.51 8.83
CA SER A 132 5.05 5.74 10.07
C SER A 132 3.65 5.38 10.61
N GLN A 133 2.69 6.31 10.52
CA GLN A 133 1.32 6.07 10.95
C GLN A 133 0.63 5.02 10.08
N ILE A 134 0.81 5.10 8.75
CA ILE A 134 0.30 4.10 7.80
C ILE A 134 0.89 2.72 8.11
N THR A 135 2.19 2.65 8.38
CA THR A 135 2.85 1.39 8.72
C THR A 135 2.28 0.78 10.01
N SER A 136 2.09 1.60 11.05
CA SER A 136 1.50 1.16 12.32
C SER A 136 0.06 0.67 12.16
N LEU A 137 -0.77 1.41 11.40
CA LEU A 137 -2.15 1.02 11.12
C LEU A 137 -2.23 -0.28 10.31
N ASN A 138 -1.34 -0.47 9.34
CA ASN A 138 -1.29 -1.71 8.57
C ASN A 138 -0.97 -2.92 9.43
N VAL A 139 -0.05 -2.80 10.40
CA VAL A 139 0.23 -3.86 11.37
C VAL A 139 -1.01 -4.15 12.23
N GLN A 140 -1.66 -3.12 12.76
CA GLN A 140 -2.88 -3.30 13.56
C GLN A 140 -4.01 -3.99 12.78
N ILE A 141 -4.18 -3.67 11.49
CA ILE A 141 -5.16 -4.34 10.62
C ILE A 141 -4.80 -5.82 10.43
N GLN A 142 -3.53 -6.14 10.23
CA GLN A 142 -3.07 -7.52 10.07
C GLN A 142 -3.29 -8.34 11.34
N ASP A 143 -2.96 -7.78 12.51
CA ASP A 143 -3.16 -8.43 13.80
C ASP A 143 -4.65 -8.68 14.07
N LEU A 144 -5.50 -7.68 13.83
CA LEU A 144 -6.96 -7.81 14.00
C LEU A 144 -7.56 -8.85 13.04
N GLN A 145 -7.07 -8.91 11.79
CA GLN A 145 -7.51 -9.92 10.83
C GLN A 145 -7.12 -11.33 11.27
N ALA A 146 -5.92 -11.50 11.84
CA ALA A 146 -5.47 -12.79 12.37
C ALA A 146 -6.31 -13.22 13.58
N GLU A 147 -6.58 -12.31 14.51
CA GLU A 147 -7.44 -12.56 15.68
C GLU A 147 -8.87 -12.92 15.26
N TYR A 148 -9.44 -12.19 14.29
CA TYR A 148 -10.76 -12.49 13.74
C TYR A 148 -10.83 -13.89 13.12
N ASN A 149 -9.83 -14.28 12.34
CA ASN A 149 -9.79 -15.61 11.72
C ASN A 149 -9.66 -16.73 12.76
N GLN A 150 -8.87 -16.50 13.83
CA GLN A 150 -8.77 -17.44 14.95
C GLN A 150 -10.12 -17.58 15.67
N TYR A 151 -10.81 -16.46 15.93
CA TYR A 151 -12.13 -16.46 16.54
C TYR A 151 -13.17 -17.21 15.71
N VAL A 152 -13.22 -16.97 14.39
CA VAL A 152 -14.15 -17.68 13.48
C VAL A 152 -13.87 -19.18 13.49
N THR A 153 -12.60 -19.59 13.43
CA THR A 153 -12.22 -21.01 13.47
C THR A 153 -12.61 -21.64 14.81
N ALA A 154 -12.34 -20.97 15.93
CA ALA A 154 -12.69 -21.47 17.25
C ALA A 154 -14.21 -21.60 17.42
N TYR A 155 -14.98 -20.63 16.93
CA TYR A 155 -16.45 -20.71 16.95
C TYR A 155 -16.97 -21.86 16.09
N GLN A 156 -16.41 -22.02 14.89
CA GLN A 156 -16.74 -23.12 13.98
C GLN A 156 -16.53 -24.47 14.65
N SER A 157 -15.36 -24.70 15.27
CA SER A 157 -15.07 -25.95 15.99
C SER A 157 -16.03 -26.19 17.16
N LEU A 158 -16.31 -25.16 17.96
CA LEU A 158 -17.29 -25.27 19.05
C LEU A 158 -18.69 -25.60 18.53
N ARG A 159 -19.11 -24.94 17.44
CA ARG A 159 -20.41 -25.18 16.81
C ARG A 159 -20.51 -26.61 16.32
N ASP A 160 -19.49 -27.13 15.66
CA ASP A 160 -19.51 -28.49 15.13
C ASP A 160 -19.55 -29.51 16.27
N GLU A 161 -18.74 -29.34 17.32
CA GLU A 161 -18.73 -30.20 18.51
C GLU A 161 -20.08 -30.21 19.26
N VAL A 162 -20.73 -29.05 19.35
CA VAL A 162 -22.07 -28.97 19.95
C VAL A 162 -23.11 -29.56 19.02
N ASN A 163 -23.13 -29.16 17.74
CA ASN A 163 -24.22 -29.52 16.84
C ASN A 163 -24.20 -30.96 16.34
N GLN A 164 -23.04 -31.65 16.38
CA GLN A 164 -22.95 -33.07 16.03
C GLN A 164 -23.89 -33.94 16.89
N ARG A 165 -24.33 -33.45 18.06
CA ARG A 165 -25.15 -34.20 19.01
C ARG A 165 -26.62 -34.34 18.62
N TRP A 166 -27.16 -33.48 17.76
CA TRP A 166 -28.61 -33.44 17.51
C TRP A 166 -28.98 -33.54 16.03
N ASN A 167 -28.07 -33.15 15.13
CA ASN A 167 -28.39 -33.02 13.71
C ASN A 167 -28.38 -34.35 12.94
N GLN A 168 -27.98 -35.45 13.60
CA GLN A 168 -27.83 -36.78 13.04
C GLN A 168 -26.97 -36.84 11.76
N ILE A 169 -25.99 -35.93 11.66
CA ILE A 169 -24.94 -35.91 10.63
C ILE A 169 -23.69 -36.57 11.21
N ASP A 170 -22.94 -37.30 10.38
CA ASP A 170 -21.70 -37.98 10.76
C ASP A 170 -21.88 -38.94 11.96
N VAL A 171 -23.02 -39.62 12.00
CA VAL A 171 -23.45 -40.52 13.09
C VAL A 171 -22.47 -41.66 13.36
N GLU A 172 -21.66 -42.03 12.36
CA GLU A 172 -20.63 -43.05 12.45
C GLU A 172 -19.62 -42.74 13.56
N HIS A 173 -19.37 -41.45 13.86
CA HIS A 173 -18.45 -41.04 14.93
C HIS A 173 -18.95 -41.39 16.33
N PHE A 174 -20.25 -41.65 16.51
CA PHE A 174 -20.80 -42.07 17.80
C PHE A 174 -20.48 -43.52 18.15
N ILE A 175 -20.14 -44.35 17.15
CA ILE A 175 -19.71 -45.72 17.40
C ILE A 175 -18.20 -45.71 17.66
N THR A 176 -17.83 -45.80 18.94
CA THR A 176 -16.43 -45.64 19.38
C THR A 176 -15.87 -46.92 20.03
N PRO A 177 -15.70 -48.03 19.29
CA PRO A 177 -15.23 -49.30 19.84
C PRO A 177 -13.79 -49.26 20.40
N GLN A 178 -12.97 -48.28 19.99
CA GLN A 178 -11.60 -48.09 20.52
C GLN A 178 -11.54 -47.16 21.73
N ASP A 179 -12.66 -46.60 22.19
CA ASP A 179 -12.65 -45.77 23.40
C ASP A 179 -12.19 -46.64 24.59
N PRO A 180 -11.18 -46.21 25.37
CA PRO A 180 -10.66 -47.00 26.49
C PRO A 180 -11.72 -47.39 27.52
N ALA A 181 -12.71 -46.53 27.79
CA ALA A 181 -13.79 -46.83 28.72
C ALA A 181 -14.72 -47.94 28.19
N VAL A 182 -14.95 -47.98 26.88
CA VAL A 182 -15.70 -49.06 26.21
C VAL A 182 -14.90 -50.36 26.29
N HIS A 183 -13.61 -50.33 25.96
CA HIS A 183 -12.75 -51.51 26.05
C HIS A 183 -12.69 -52.08 27.48
N ASP A 184 -12.52 -51.22 28.49
CA ASP A 184 -12.42 -51.63 29.89
C ASP A 184 -13.72 -52.27 30.39
N ILE A 185 -14.89 -51.72 30.03
CA ILE A 185 -16.16 -52.29 30.46
C ILE A 185 -16.47 -53.60 29.73
N VAL A 186 -16.18 -53.70 28.43
CA VAL A 186 -16.34 -54.94 27.65
C VAL A 186 -15.49 -56.04 28.28
N TYR A 187 -14.21 -55.78 28.51
CA TYR A 187 -13.32 -56.76 29.14
C TYR A 187 -13.77 -57.12 30.56
N SER A 188 -14.31 -56.17 31.33
CA SER A 188 -14.86 -56.45 32.66
C SER A 188 -16.11 -57.34 32.65
N ILE A 189 -16.90 -57.31 31.58
CA ILE A 189 -18.12 -58.13 31.45
C ILE A 189 -17.78 -59.53 30.94
N THR A 190 -16.93 -59.62 29.93
CA THR A 190 -16.72 -60.85 29.15
C THR A 190 -15.40 -61.56 29.45
N GLY A 191 -14.38 -60.82 29.92
CA GLY A 191 -13.00 -61.32 29.97
C GLY A 191 -12.30 -61.36 28.60
N GLY A 192 -12.98 -60.86 27.55
CA GLY A 192 -12.57 -60.98 26.15
C GLY A 192 -13.02 -62.28 25.49
N TRP A 193 -13.05 -62.32 24.16
CA TRP A 193 -13.45 -63.52 23.42
C TRP A 193 -12.31 -64.54 23.42
N SER A 194 -12.44 -65.56 24.28
CA SER A 194 -11.36 -66.52 24.55
C SER A 194 -11.07 -67.40 23.35
N ASN A 195 -12.10 -67.81 22.61
CA ASN A 195 -11.99 -68.58 21.39
C ASN A 195 -12.85 -68.00 20.26
N PRO A 196 -12.27 -67.25 19.30
CA PRO A 196 -13.00 -66.65 18.17
C PRO A 196 -13.72 -67.63 17.22
N SER A 197 -13.61 -68.94 17.44
CA SER A 197 -14.39 -69.98 16.73
C SER A 197 -15.58 -70.51 17.53
N ASP A 198 -15.72 -70.09 18.78
CA ASP A 198 -16.82 -70.45 19.67
C ASP A 198 -17.91 -69.38 19.60
N TRP A 199 -18.93 -69.66 18.80
CA TRP A 199 -20.08 -68.78 18.63
C TRP A 199 -21.05 -68.85 19.81
N ASP A 200 -21.03 -69.92 20.61
CA ASP A 200 -21.84 -70.01 21.82
C ASP A 200 -21.27 -69.06 22.89
N GLU A 201 -19.93 -68.96 23.01
CA GLU A 201 -19.25 -67.94 23.82
C GLU A 201 -19.63 -66.53 23.34
N TYR A 202 -19.54 -66.28 22.03
CA TYR A 202 -19.88 -64.97 21.46
C TYR A 202 -21.30 -64.53 21.83
N TRP A 203 -22.31 -65.39 21.62
CA TRP A 203 -23.70 -65.04 21.90
C TRP A 203 -23.97 -64.91 23.41
N THR A 204 -23.32 -65.71 24.24
CA THR A 204 -23.39 -65.59 25.70
C THR A 204 -22.85 -64.22 26.16
N ASP A 205 -21.71 -63.80 25.60
CA ASP A 205 -21.06 -62.54 25.96
C ASP A 205 -21.80 -61.32 25.40
N VAL A 206 -22.33 -61.40 24.18
CA VAL A 206 -23.22 -60.37 23.61
C VAL A 206 -24.46 -60.21 24.48
N LYS A 207 -25.06 -61.32 24.96
CA LYS A 207 -26.19 -61.26 25.88
C LYS A 207 -25.80 -60.64 27.22
N ALA A 208 -24.63 -60.97 27.76
CA ALA A 208 -24.12 -60.38 28.99
C ALA A 208 -23.90 -58.86 28.85
N MET A 209 -23.39 -58.39 27.71
CA MET A 209 -23.27 -56.96 27.43
C MET A 209 -24.63 -56.27 27.34
N TYR A 210 -25.59 -56.87 26.63
CA TYR A 210 -26.98 -56.39 26.58
C TYR A 210 -27.60 -56.27 27.98
N ASP A 211 -27.52 -57.34 28.77
CA ASP A 211 -28.06 -57.36 30.14
C ASP A 211 -27.37 -56.34 31.03
N TRP A 212 -26.06 -56.16 30.85
CA TRP A 212 -25.33 -55.15 31.59
C TRP A 212 -25.87 -53.75 31.28
N VAL A 213 -26.10 -53.41 30.01
CA VAL A 213 -26.67 -52.10 29.63
C VAL A 213 -28.07 -51.93 30.22
N VAL A 214 -28.96 -52.91 30.06
CA VAL A 214 -30.33 -52.90 30.61
C VAL A 214 -30.35 -52.68 32.13
N ASN A 215 -29.43 -53.32 32.86
CA ASN A 215 -29.43 -53.30 34.32
C ASN A 215 -28.63 -52.14 34.93
N ASN A 216 -27.73 -51.50 34.16
CA ASN A 216 -26.82 -50.48 34.69
C ASN A 216 -26.97 -49.10 34.07
N VAL A 217 -27.75 -48.95 32.99
CA VAL A 217 -28.07 -47.66 32.39
C VAL A 217 -29.54 -47.33 32.64
N GLU A 218 -29.79 -46.31 33.45
CA GLU A 218 -31.15 -45.84 33.74
C GLU A 218 -31.68 -45.03 32.56
N TYR A 219 -32.85 -45.42 32.04
CA TYR A 219 -33.49 -44.69 30.94
C TYR A 219 -33.79 -43.24 31.35
N ARG A 220 -33.28 -42.28 30.58
CA ARG A 220 -33.48 -40.85 30.83
C ARG A 220 -33.66 -40.12 29.51
N TYR A 221 -34.88 -39.63 29.27
CA TYR A 221 -35.18 -38.75 28.15
C TYR A 221 -34.24 -37.56 28.07
N ASP A 222 -33.93 -37.17 26.84
CA ASP A 222 -33.21 -35.94 26.57
C ASP A 222 -33.89 -34.68 27.07
N GLY A 223 -33.04 -33.69 27.38
CA GLY A 223 -33.43 -32.34 27.73
C GLY A 223 -33.24 -31.38 26.56
N LEU A 224 -33.61 -30.11 26.76
CA LEU A 224 -33.33 -29.07 25.77
C LEU A 224 -31.81 -28.89 25.61
N TYR A 225 -31.31 -29.25 24.44
CA TYR A 225 -29.93 -29.13 24.04
C TYR A 225 -29.74 -27.96 23.06
N PRO A 226 -28.69 -27.15 23.21
CA PRO A 226 -28.50 -25.95 22.38
C PRO A 226 -28.13 -26.31 20.94
N ILE A 227 -28.75 -25.61 20.00
CA ILE A 227 -28.33 -25.55 18.61
C ILE A 227 -27.58 -24.24 18.40
N LEU A 228 -26.27 -24.34 18.17
CA LEU A 228 -25.46 -23.16 17.88
C LEU A 228 -25.67 -22.72 16.42
N PRO A 229 -25.90 -21.42 16.15
CA PRO A 229 -26.14 -20.91 14.80
C PRO A 229 -24.89 -20.97 13.91
N ASP A 230 -25.06 -20.83 12.59
CA ASP A 230 -23.94 -20.83 11.64
C ASP A 230 -22.92 -19.71 11.89
N THR A 231 -23.37 -18.60 12.49
CA THR A 231 -22.53 -17.44 12.82
C THR A 231 -22.73 -17.03 14.28
N PRO A 232 -21.70 -16.45 14.95
CA PRO A 232 -21.78 -16.12 16.38
C PRO A 232 -22.77 -15.02 16.73
N TYR A 233 -23.33 -14.33 15.74
CA TYR A 233 -24.37 -13.31 15.93
C TYR A 233 -25.78 -13.83 15.65
N GLY A 234 -25.92 -15.10 15.30
CA GLY A 234 -27.22 -15.74 15.08
C GLY A 234 -28.00 -15.93 16.38
N ASN A 235 -29.26 -16.32 16.24
CA ASN A 235 -30.09 -16.68 17.40
C ASN A 235 -29.75 -18.10 17.86
N LEU A 236 -29.75 -18.29 19.17
CA LEU A 236 -29.66 -19.60 19.79
C LEU A 236 -31.02 -20.30 19.66
N ASP A 237 -31.00 -21.55 19.23
CA ASP A 237 -32.18 -22.43 19.22
C ASP A 237 -31.94 -23.62 20.15
N PHE A 238 -32.99 -24.38 20.43
CA PHE A 238 -32.94 -25.56 21.28
C PHE A 238 -33.73 -26.71 20.68
N TRP A 239 -33.22 -27.91 20.88
CA TRP A 239 -33.83 -29.13 20.42
C TRP A 239 -33.85 -30.16 21.53
N ASP A 240 -34.89 -31.00 21.58
CA ASP A 240 -35.15 -31.96 22.64
C ASP A 240 -34.58 -33.36 22.33
N GLU A 241 -33.40 -33.40 21.70
CA GLU A 241 -32.64 -34.60 21.36
C GLU A 241 -31.14 -34.28 21.40
N MET A 242 -30.36 -35.19 21.98
CA MET A 242 -28.92 -35.09 22.20
C MET A 242 -28.29 -36.48 22.35
N TRP A 243 -27.53 -36.88 21.35
CA TRP A 243 -26.83 -38.16 21.37
C TRP A 243 -25.58 -38.07 22.23
N GLN A 244 -25.44 -39.00 23.17
CA GLN A 244 -24.24 -39.17 23.99
C GLN A 244 -23.25 -40.13 23.31
N PHE A 245 -21.96 -39.90 23.54
CA PHE A 245 -20.94 -40.89 23.24
C PHE A 245 -21.00 -42.04 24.25
N PRO A 246 -20.54 -43.25 23.88
CA PRO A 246 -20.49 -44.39 24.79
C PRO A 246 -19.81 -44.11 26.13
N ASN A 247 -18.72 -43.35 26.15
CA ASN A 247 -17.99 -43.00 27.38
C ASN A 247 -18.80 -42.06 28.30
N GLU A 248 -19.65 -41.19 27.75
CA GLU A 248 -20.57 -40.32 28.47
C GLU A 248 -21.70 -41.15 29.09
N THR A 249 -22.34 -42.03 28.31
CA THR A 249 -23.36 -42.96 28.79
C THR A 249 -22.82 -43.86 29.90
N LEU A 250 -21.59 -44.36 29.76
CA LEU A 250 -20.92 -45.14 30.80
C LEU A 250 -20.66 -44.33 32.07
N SER A 251 -20.20 -43.08 31.95
CA SER A 251 -19.93 -42.20 33.09
C SER A 251 -21.20 -41.81 33.84
N LEU A 252 -22.25 -41.44 33.09
CA LEU A 252 -23.51 -40.96 33.64
C LEU A 252 -24.40 -42.10 34.14
N ARG A 253 -24.23 -43.31 33.60
CA ARG A 253 -25.12 -44.47 33.81
C ARG A 253 -26.58 -44.14 33.47
N LYS A 254 -26.78 -43.25 32.50
CA LYS A 254 -28.07 -42.74 32.04
C LYS A 254 -28.01 -42.40 30.55
N GLY A 255 -29.12 -42.60 29.86
CA GLY A 255 -29.35 -42.25 28.46
C GLY A 255 -30.69 -42.81 28.00
N ASP A 256 -31.21 -42.35 26.87
CA ASP A 256 -32.39 -42.90 26.21
C ASP A 256 -32.03 -43.92 25.12
N CYS A 257 -32.87 -44.06 24.09
CA CYS A 257 -32.87 -45.27 23.27
C CYS A 257 -31.62 -45.37 22.39
N GLU A 258 -31.26 -44.27 21.76
CA GLU A 258 -30.06 -44.05 20.95
C GLU A 258 -28.79 -44.15 21.78
N ASP A 259 -28.71 -43.52 22.96
CA ASP A 259 -27.58 -43.59 23.87
C ASP A 259 -27.26 -45.03 24.29
N MET A 260 -28.29 -45.79 24.66
CA MET A 260 -28.17 -47.19 25.06
C MET A 260 -27.79 -48.07 23.87
N ALA A 261 -28.35 -47.81 22.69
CA ALA A 261 -28.04 -48.55 21.46
C ALA A 261 -26.61 -48.26 20.96
N ILE A 262 -26.18 -46.99 20.96
CA ILE A 262 -24.84 -46.53 20.57
C ILE A 262 -23.78 -47.16 21.48
N LEU A 263 -24.02 -47.16 22.80
CA LEU A 263 -23.14 -47.83 23.76
C LEU A 263 -23.06 -49.33 23.47
N LEU A 264 -24.19 -50.03 23.36
CA LEU A 264 -24.21 -51.47 23.14
C LEU A 264 -23.56 -51.85 21.80
N CYS A 265 -23.84 -51.10 20.74
CA CYS A 265 -23.21 -51.29 19.43
C CYS A 265 -21.68 -51.15 19.52
N SER A 266 -21.20 -50.09 20.17
CA SER A 266 -19.76 -49.86 20.38
C SER A 266 -19.12 -50.98 21.21
N MET A 267 -19.82 -51.50 22.22
CA MET A 267 -19.35 -52.63 23.03
C MET A 267 -19.21 -53.92 22.19
N ILE A 268 -20.18 -54.24 21.34
CA ILE A 268 -20.15 -55.44 20.47
C ILE A 268 -19.07 -55.31 19.39
N ARG A 269 -18.95 -54.12 18.77
CA ARG A 269 -17.87 -53.83 17.82
C ARG A 269 -16.49 -53.94 18.49
N CYS A 270 -16.35 -53.46 19.73
CA CYS A 270 -15.13 -53.59 20.52
C CYS A 270 -14.79 -55.06 20.82
N TYR A 271 -15.76 -55.83 21.31
CA TYR A 271 -15.59 -57.25 21.65
C TYR A 271 -15.14 -58.11 20.46
N SER A 272 -15.67 -57.82 19.27
CA SER A 272 -15.33 -58.49 18.03
C SER A 272 -14.07 -57.95 17.33
N ASN A 273 -13.37 -56.97 17.94
CA ASN A 273 -12.27 -56.24 17.31
C ASN A 273 -12.64 -55.77 15.88
N GLU A 274 -13.87 -55.25 15.77
CA GLU A 274 -14.47 -54.68 14.56
C GLU A 274 -14.60 -55.65 13.37
N GLN A 275 -14.40 -56.95 13.59
CA GLN A 275 -14.45 -57.94 12.51
C GLN A 275 -15.87 -58.30 12.07
N TYR A 276 -16.85 -58.15 12.96
CA TYR A 276 -18.24 -58.57 12.72
C TYR A 276 -19.21 -57.39 12.77
N TRP A 277 -20.30 -57.53 12.03
CA TRP A 277 -21.31 -56.49 11.92
C TRP A 277 -22.06 -56.28 13.24
N ALA A 278 -22.21 -55.03 13.63
CA ALA A 278 -23.12 -54.58 14.67
C ALA A 278 -23.46 -53.13 14.35
N GLU A 279 -24.75 -52.83 14.27
CA GLU A 279 -25.26 -51.59 13.71
C GLU A 279 -26.39 -51.09 14.60
N VAL A 280 -26.45 -49.79 14.85
CA VAL A 280 -27.65 -49.19 15.43
C VAL A 280 -28.73 -49.18 14.35
N ILE A 281 -29.92 -49.64 14.71
CA ILE A 281 -31.12 -49.60 13.87
C ILE A 281 -32.12 -48.63 14.47
N ILE A 282 -32.62 -47.70 13.65
CA ILE A 282 -33.61 -46.70 14.02
C ILE A 282 -34.92 -47.01 13.31
N ILE A 283 -36.00 -47.04 14.09
CA ILE A 283 -37.37 -47.10 13.61
C ILE A 283 -38.08 -45.77 13.87
N TYR A 284 -38.92 -45.36 12.92
CA TYR A 284 -39.77 -44.18 13.05
C TYR A 284 -41.22 -44.52 12.79
N SER A 285 -42.11 -43.78 13.45
CA SER A 285 -43.50 -43.62 13.07
C SER A 285 -43.85 -42.13 12.95
N SER A 286 -45.10 -41.81 12.64
CA SER A 286 -45.60 -40.43 12.66
C SER A 286 -45.57 -39.76 14.03
N THR A 287 -45.29 -40.49 15.12
CA THR A 287 -45.36 -39.96 16.49
C THR A 287 -44.09 -40.12 17.31
N SER A 288 -43.16 -41.01 16.93
CA SER A 288 -41.96 -41.31 17.72
C SER A 288 -40.85 -41.92 16.88
N GLY A 289 -39.61 -41.73 17.32
CA GLY A 289 -38.47 -42.60 16.97
C GLY A 289 -38.18 -43.61 18.07
N HIS A 290 -37.39 -44.63 17.76
CA HIS A 290 -36.77 -45.56 18.71
C HIS A 290 -35.52 -46.19 18.09
N ALA A 291 -34.50 -46.46 18.91
CA ALA A 291 -33.25 -47.07 18.48
C ALA A 291 -32.94 -48.38 19.23
N ALA A 292 -32.31 -49.31 18.52
CA ALA A 292 -31.79 -50.58 19.05
C ALA A 292 -30.51 -50.96 18.30
N VAL A 293 -29.94 -52.13 18.60
CA VAL A 293 -28.81 -52.71 17.87
C VAL A 293 -29.30 -53.88 17.03
N GLN A 294 -28.81 -53.98 15.80
CA GLN A 294 -28.92 -55.16 14.96
C GLN A 294 -27.56 -55.81 14.73
N ILE A 295 -27.55 -57.13 14.61
CA ILE A 295 -26.40 -57.93 14.20
C ILE A 295 -26.89 -58.81 13.04
N PRO A 296 -26.56 -58.46 11.77
CA PRO A 296 -26.82 -59.34 10.65
C PRO A 296 -25.92 -60.60 10.75
N VAL A 297 -26.50 -61.76 10.46
CA VAL A 297 -25.83 -63.06 10.56
C VAL A 297 -25.86 -63.76 9.19
N GLU A 298 -24.81 -64.52 8.88
CA GLU A 298 -24.70 -65.28 7.63
C GLU A 298 -25.92 -66.20 7.44
N GLY A 299 -26.44 -66.29 6.21
CA GLY A 299 -27.64 -67.08 5.91
C GLY A 299 -28.94 -66.28 5.84
N GLY A 300 -28.88 -64.94 5.95
CA GLY A 300 -30.05 -64.08 5.89
C GLY A 300 -30.80 -64.00 7.22
N GLU A 301 -30.07 -64.16 8.32
CA GLU A 301 -30.60 -64.08 9.68
C GLU A 301 -30.21 -62.75 10.35
N LEU A 302 -30.94 -62.42 11.41
CA LEU A 302 -30.82 -61.16 12.13
C LEU A 302 -30.98 -61.44 13.63
N VAL A 303 -30.19 -60.73 14.43
CA VAL A 303 -30.41 -60.55 15.86
C VAL A 303 -30.67 -59.06 16.11
N ILE A 304 -31.71 -58.77 16.87
CA ILE A 304 -32.04 -57.45 17.42
C ILE A 304 -31.78 -57.46 18.92
N LEU A 305 -31.15 -56.41 19.43
CA LEU A 305 -30.87 -56.17 20.84
C LEU A 305 -31.35 -54.76 21.16
N ASP A 306 -32.46 -54.66 21.88
CA ASP A 306 -33.14 -53.40 22.19
C ASP A 306 -33.15 -53.19 23.72
N PRO A 307 -32.10 -52.55 24.26
CA PRO A 307 -31.93 -52.43 25.70
C PRO A 307 -32.96 -51.47 26.33
N ALA A 308 -33.32 -50.38 25.65
CA ALA A 308 -34.37 -49.47 26.08
C ALA A 308 -35.77 -50.12 26.01
N GLY A 309 -36.00 -50.94 25.00
CA GLY A 309 -37.23 -51.71 24.82
C GLY A 309 -37.36 -52.94 25.68
N ASN A 310 -36.28 -53.43 26.30
CA ASN A 310 -36.21 -54.74 26.94
C ASN A 310 -36.62 -55.88 25.99
N TYR A 311 -36.18 -55.78 24.73
CA TYR A 311 -36.40 -56.80 23.69
C TYR A 311 -35.05 -57.33 23.20
N TYR A 312 -34.98 -58.62 22.91
CA TYR A 312 -33.88 -59.20 22.14
C TYR A 312 -34.36 -60.43 21.39
N THR A 313 -33.70 -60.76 20.28
CA THR A 313 -33.99 -62.00 19.54
C THR A 313 -33.53 -63.20 20.36
N HIS A 314 -34.46 -64.11 20.69
CA HIS A 314 -34.16 -65.25 21.54
C HIS A 314 -35.01 -66.48 21.25
N ASP A 315 -34.51 -67.63 21.65
CA ASP A 315 -35.24 -68.89 21.61
C ASP A 315 -36.20 -69.04 22.81
N PHE A 316 -36.79 -70.22 22.99
CA PHE A 316 -37.71 -70.46 24.11
C PHE A 316 -37.03 -70.43 25.50
N TRP A 317 -35.71 -70.65 25.56
CA TRP A 317 -34.93 -70.68 26.80
C TRP A 317 -34.37 -69.30 27.17
N GLY A 318 -34.47 -68.33 26.25
CA GLY A 318 -33.95 -66.97 26.44
C GLY A 318 -32.50 -66.81 25.97
N ASP A 319 -31.97 -67.80 25.25
CA ASP A 319 -30.66 -67.71 24.62
C ASP A 319 -30.79 -66.96 23.29
N ILE A 320 -29.78 -66.16 22.94
CA ILE A 320 -29.79 -65.46 21.65
C ILE A 320 -29.78 -66.48 20.52
N SER A 321 -30.78 -66.40 19.66
CA SER A 321 -30.93 -67.29 18.51
C SER A 321 -31.27 -66.47 17.28
N PRO A 322 -30.33 -66.30 16.32
CA PRO A 322 -30.61 -65.63 15.07
C PRO A 322 -31.86 -66.18 14.37
N THR A 323 -32.59 -65.30 13.70
CA THR A 323 -33.85 -65.62 13.01
C THR A 323 -33.87 -64.91 11.65
N ASP A 324 -34.55 -65.47 10.64
CA ASP A 324 -34.69 -64.86 9.32
C ASP A 324 -35.00 -63.35 9.41
N VAL A 325 -34.29 -62.54 8.61
CA VAL A 325 -34.37 -61.07 8.62
C VAL A 325 -35.82 -60.56 8.55
N SER A 326 -36.61 -61.09 7.61
CA SER A 326 -37.99 -60.64 7.44
C SER A 326 -38.85 -61.03 8.64
N GLN A 327 -38.66 -62.21 9.21
CA GLN A 327 -39.39 -62.62 10.40
C GLN A 327 -39.02 -61.75 11.60
N GLU A 328 -37.73 -61.55 11.86
CA GLU A 328 -37.28 -60.89 13.08
C GLU A 328 -37.58 -59.39 13.09
N ILE A 329 -37.39 -58.70 11.97
CA ILE A 329 -37.75 -57.28 11.92
C ILE A 329 -39.25 -57.07 12.12
N ASN A 330 -40.09 -57.98 11.62
CA ASN A 330 -41.52 -57.91 11.84
C ASN A 330 -41.90 -58.24 13.29
N ASN A 331 -41.19 -59.15 13.97
CA ASN A 331 -41.38 -59.40 15.40
C ASN A 331 -41.11 -58.14 16.21
N TRP A 332 -39.97 -57.50 15.97
CA TRP A 332 -39.57 -56.29 16.68
C TRP A 332 -40.48 -55.09 16.38
N LEU A 333 -40.85 -54.87 15.11
CA LEU A 333 -41.83 -53.82 14.79
C LEU A 333 -43.19 -54.09 15.44
N ASN A 334 -43.66 -55.35 15.47
CA ASN A 334 -44.90 -55.70 16.16
C ASN A 334 -44.83 -55.48 17.68
N TYR A 335 -43.65 -55.63 18.28
CA TYR A 335 -43.39 -55.28 19.68
C TYR A 335 -43.59 -53.78 19.94
N TRP A 336 -43.19 -52.93 19.00
CA TRP A 336 -43.29 -51.47 19.12
C TRP A 336 -44.61 -50.85 18.68
N LYS A 337 -45.38 -51.51 17.80
CA LYS A 337 -46.69 -51.02 17.30
C LYS A 337 -47.64 -50.53 18.40
N PRO A 338 -47.80 -51.19 19.56
CA PRO A 338 -48.67 -50.71 20.64
C PRO A 338 -48.30 -49.33 21.19
N LYS A 339 -47.02 -48.93 21.11
CA LYS A 339 -46.51 -47.64 21.59
C LYS A 339 -46.36 -46.60 20.48
N MET A 340 -45.87 -47.02 19.30
CA MET A 340 -45.49 -46.13 18.21
C MET A 340 -46.55 -46.00 17.10
N GLY A 341 -47.53 -46.89 17.04
CA GLY A 341 -48.51 -46.94 15.95
C GLY A 341 -48.17 -47.97 14.86
N ASN A 342 -49.12 -48.20 13.95
CA ASN A 342 -49.02 -49.24 12.91
C ASN A 342 -48.18 -48.84 11.70
N ASP A 343 -47.84 -47.55 11.60
CA ASP A 343 -46.99 -46.95 10.56
C ASP A 343 -45.50 -46.98 10.91
N VAL A 344 -45.11 -47.64 12.01
CA VAL A 344 -43.71 -47.83 12.39
C VAL A 344 -42.95 -48.64 11.33
N TYR A 345 -41.79 -48.13 10.93
CA TYR A 345 -40.94 -48.73 9.91
C TYR A 345 -39.45 -48.51 10.22
N VAL A 346 -38.59 -49.32 9.61
CA VAL A 346 -37.13 -49.12 9.68
C VAL A 346 -36.74 -47.94 8.82
N ASN A 347 -36.10 -46.94 9.43
CA ASN A 347 -35.73 -45.70 8.74
C ASN A 347 -34.23 -45.59 8.50
N ARG A 348 -33.39 -46.05 9.41
CA ARG A 348 -31.94 -45.88 9.30
C ARG A 348 -31.21 -47.01 9.99
N ILE A 349 -30.07 -47.38 9.45
CA ILE A 349 -29.06 -48.15 10.15
C ILE A 349 -27.75 -47.38 10.09
N PHE A 350 -26.94 -47.46 11.14
CA PHE A 350 -25.59 -46.91 11.09
C PHE A 350 -24.63 -47.67 12.01
N SER A 351 -23.34 -47.58 11.70
CA SER A 351 -22.23 -48.03 12.53
C SER A 351 -20.98 -47.21 12.21
N ASP A 352 -19.81 -47.56 12.73
CA ASP A 352 -18.52 -46.92 12.39
C ASP A 352 -18.11 -47.09 10.92
N TYR A 353 -18.78 -47.98 10.18
CA TYR A 353 -18.47 -48.34 8.78
C TYR A 353 -19.63 -48.14 7.79
N ILE A 354 -20.81 -47.72 8.26
CA ILE A 354 -22.01 -47.63 7.43
C ILE A 354 -22.99 -46.59 7.96
N ASP A 355 -23.71 -45.93 7.04
CA ASP A 355 -24.85 -45.08 7.34
C ASP A 355 -25.82 -45.17 6.16
N GLU A 356 -26.97 -45.82 6.35
CA GLU A 356 -27.95 -46.07 5.30
C GLU A 356 -29.36 -45.75 5.78
N THR A 357 -30.13 -45.08 4.93
CA THR A 357 -31.53 -44.70 5.20
C THR A 357 -32.50 -45.42 4.29
N PHE A 358 -33.69 -45.70 4.81
CA PHE A 358 -34.74 -46.44 4.14
C PHE A 358 -36.07 -45.68 4.23
N SER A 359 -36.86 -45.77 3.18
CA SER A 359 -38.21 -45.20 3.09
C SER A 359 -39.30 -46.18 3.56
N SER A 360 -38.96 -47.47 3.73
CA SER A 360 -39.89 -48.50 4.21
C SER A 360 -39.17 -49.74 4.73
N THR A 361 -39.84 -50.52 5.58
CA THR A 361 -39.32 -51.82 6.05
C THR A 361 -39.07 -52.81 4.90
N ASN A 362 -39.86 -52.78 3.82
CA ASN A 362 -39.64 -53.68 2.68
C ASN A 362 -38.35 -53.35 1.92
N GLU A 363 -38.01 -52.06 1.84
CA GLU A 363 -36.74 -51.60 1.25
C GLU A 363 -35.57 -52.08 2.10
N TYR A 364 -35.65 -51.87 3.42
CA TYR A 364 -34.67 -52.38 4.38
C TYR A 364 -34.49 -53.91 4.27
N ILE A 365 -35.58 -54.69 4.25
CA ILE A 365 -35.52 -56.16 4.13
C ILE A 365 -34.84 -56.56 2.82
N SER A 366 -35.20 -55.91 1.70
CA SER A 366 -34.62 -56.20 0.39
C SER A 366 -33.12 -55.90 0.36
N TRP A 367 -32.72 -54.80 1.00
CA TRP A 367 -31.33 -54.41 1.15
C TRP A 367 -30.56 -55.40 2.03
N MET A 368 -31.12 -55.82 3.17
CA MET A 368 -30.50 -56.82 4.05
C MET A 368 -30.24 -58.16 3.34
N TYR A 369 -31.18 -58.66 2.53
CA TYR A 369 -30.96 -59.88 1.74
C TYR A 369 -29.98 -59.71 0.57
N SER A 370 -29.61 -58.47 0.22
CA SER A 370 -28.64 -58.18 -0.83
C SER A 370 -27.20 -58.03 -0.31
N ARG A 371 -27.03 -57.97 1.01
CA ARG A 371 -25.74 -57.77 1.68
C ARG A 371 -24.89 -59.03 1.77
#